data_AF-A0A6M3IPZ5-F1
#
_entry.id   AF-A0A6M3IPZ5-F1
#
_cell.length_a   1.000
_cell.length_b   1.000
_cell.length_c   1.000
_cell.angle_alpha   90.00
_cell.angle_beta   90.00
_cell.angle_gamma   90.00
#
_symmetry.space_group_name_H-M   'P 1'
#
loop_
_entity.id
_entity.type
_entity.pdbx_description
1 polymer ?
#
loop_
_entity_poly.entity_id
_entity_poly.type
_entity_poly.pdbx_seq_one_letter_code
_entity_poly.pdbx_strand_id
1 'polypeptide(L)'
;MNINYKKYLSIVTFLILIILMVCAAQAQTPTYDQWGMASPRFYHCDYGDWTTVASYYASLPTLSANDTFCLIGSTQTLVGKTLTSPTITDPTISGAVTASSVVVTGFIEVDGGISTRQYHWLEEFDDELAAVELESSLIADFWEASGDNYGAGDFLYGAGPGGTLVITQNDGTDDSTDTIFGVPNFREAQNPIFETIFKVSDVSNCCVMIGLSESIFYNIGDVSEDLIAIHINYDAADTTPDLGIMLWTSNNDTDVTDDLGIDATDDTYIKAKFDISTPTQPRVWINNTEITSTLITGTVATGVTYRPFALLQNKATEDEVLTLKKLEAWQDE
;
A
#
# COMPACT_ATOMS: atom_id res chain seq x y z
N MET A 1 -28.05 -121.92 31.09
CA MET A 1 -28.13 -121.07 29.89
C MET A 1 -27.16 -119.91 30.09
N ASN A 2 -25.89 -120.09 29.73
CA ASN A 2 -24.84 -119.09 29.94
C ASN A 2 -24.89 -118.06 28.80
N ILE A 3 -25.56 -116.94 29.05
CA ILE A 3 -25.58 -115.81 28.11
C ILE A 3 -24.19 -115.19 28.11
N ASN A 4 -23.61 -115.04 26.92
CA ASN A 4 -22.22 -114.65 26.72
C ASN A 4 -22.09 -113.13 26.84
N TYR A 5 -22.03 -112.62 28.08
CA TYR A 5 -22.00 -111.19 28.43
C TYR A 5 -20.89 -110.39 27.71
N LYS A 6 -19.78 -111.04 27.31
CA LYS A 6 -18.70 -110.39 26.58
C LYS A 6 -19.11 -109.88 25.19
N LYS A 7 -20.04 -110.57 24.50
CA LYS A 7 -20.53 -110.13 23.18
C LYS A 7 -21.47 -108.93 23.29
N TYR A 8 -22.31 -108.89 24.32
CA TYR A 8 -23.24 -107.77 24.54
C TYR A 8 -22.54 -106.50 24.99
N LEU A 9 -21.51 -106.61 25.85
CA LEU A 9 -20.74 -105.46 26.27
C LEU A 9 -20.03 -104.80 25.08
N SER A 10 -19.43 -105.59 24.18
CA SER A 10 -18.76 -105.05 22.98
C SER A 10 -19.71 -104.33 22.03
N ILE A 11 -20.96 -104.80 21.88
CA ILE A 11 -21.95 -104.17 20.99
C ILE A 11 -22.47 -102.87 21.60
N VAL A 12 -22.73 -102.84 22.91
CA VAL A 12 -23.20 -101.64 23.61
C VAL A 12 -22.12 -100.56 23.62
N THR A 13 -20.86 -100.92 23.87
CA THR A 13 -19.75 -99.94 23.82
C THR A 13 -19.54 -99.39 22.41
N PHE A 14 -19.69 -100.21 21.37
CA PHE A 14 -19.57 -99.76 19.98
C PHE A 14 -20.71 -98.81 19.57
N LEU A 15 -21.94 -99.08 20.01
CA LEU A 15 -23.09 -98.18 19.80
C LEU A 15 -22.93 -96.84 20.52
N ILE A 16 -22.42 -96.83 21.75
CA ILE A 16 -22.14 -95.59 22.50
C ILE A 16 -21.05 -94.77 21.80
N LEU A 17 -20.02 -95.43 21.24
CA LEU A 17 -18.96 -94.75 20.51
C LEU A 17 -19.48 -94.09 19.22
N ILE A 18 -20.37 -94.78 18.49
CA ILE A 18 -21.02 -94.22 17.29
C ILE A 18 -21.90 -93.02 17.66
N ILE A 19 -22.68 -93.10 18.74
CA ILE A 19 -23.51 -91.98 19.19
C ILE A 19 -22.64 -90.78 19.59
N LEU A 20 -21.52 -91.00 20.29
CA LEU A 20 -20.58 -89.93 20.64
C LEU A 20 -19.90 -89.31 19.40
N MET A 21 -19.56 -90.12 18.39
CA MET A 21 -18.97 -89.61 17.13
C MET A 21 -19.98 -88.84 16.28
N VAL A 22 -21.26 -89.24 16.28
CA VAL A 22 -22.33 -88.53 15.56
C VAL A 22 -22.71 -87.23 16.28
N CYS A 23 -22.68 -87.20 17.62
CA CYS A 23 -22.92 -85.97 18.39
C CYS A 23 -21.75 -84.97 18.33
N ALA A 24 -20.50 -85.44 18.19
CA ALA A 24 -19.34 -84.55 18.05
C ALA A 24 -19.22 -83.89 16.67
N ALA A 25 -19.97 -84.36 15.67
CA ALA A 25 -19.99 -83.79 14.32
C ALA A 25 -21.00 -82.62 14.15
N GLN A 26 -21.77 -82.28 15.19
CA GLN A 26 -22.70 -81.15 15.19
C GLN A 26 -22.33 -80.13 16.28
N ALA A 27 -21.36 -79.25 16.01
CA ALA A 27 -21.32 -77.86 16.49
C ALA A 27 -19.94 -77.23 16.29
N GLN A 28 -19.47 -77.15 15.06
CA GLN A 28 -18.67 -76.02 14.64
C GLN A 28 -19.14 -75.62 13.25
N THR A 29 -20.31 -75.00 13.18
CA THR A 29 -20.46 -73.95 12.18
C THR A 29 -19.35 -72.96 12.48
N PRO A 30 -18.35 -72.77 11.59
CA PRO A 30 -17.54 -71.58 11.71
C PRO A 30 -18.54 -70.44 11.66
N THR A 31 -18.70 -69.72 12.76
CA THR A 31 -19.02 -68.30 12.68
C THR A 31 -17.83 -67.72 11.94
N TYR A 32 -17.86 -67.82 10.61
CA TYR A 32 -17.32 -66.77 9.78
C TYR A 32 -17.98 -65.55 10.33
N ASP A 33 -17.24 -64.83 11.16
CA ASP A 33 -17.49 -63.43 11.37
C ASP A 33 -17.35 -62.87 9.96
N GLN A 34 -18.50 -62.73 9.30
CA GLN A 34 -18.64 -62.32 7.91
C GLN A 34 -18.29 -60.84 7.84
N TRP A 35 -17.02 -60.52 8.08
CA TRP A 35 -16.38 -59.33 7.58
C TRP A 35 -16.11 -59.44 6.07
N GLY A 36 -16.56 -60.54 5.44
CA GLY A 36 -16.80 -60.58 4.01
C GLY A 36 -17.93 -59.61 3.68
N MET A 37 -17.57 -58.45 3.15
CA MET A 37 -18.47 -57.44 2.58
C MET A 37 -19.31 -58.07 1.44
N ALA A 38 -20.33 -58.85 1.77
CA ALA A 38 -21.31 -59.38 0.82
C ALA A 38 -22.38 -58.32 0.45
N SER A 39 -22.29 -57.15 1.06
CA SER A 39 -23.19 -56.01 0.87
C SER A 39 -22.32 -54.75 0.87
N PRO A 40 -22.60 -53.73 0.04
CA PRO A 40 -21.80 -52.50 -0.01
C PRO A 40 -22.08 -51.56 1.17
N ARG A 41 -22.36 -52.17 2.33
CA ARG A 41 -22.74 -51.52 3.57
C ARG A 41 -21.61 -51.75 4.55
N PHE A 42 -21.04 -50.66 5.05
CA PHE A 42 -20.18 -50.70 6.22
C PHE A 42 -21.08 -50.83 7.45
N TYR A 43 -20.87 -51.89 8.23
CA TYR A 43 -21.58 -52.10 9.49
C TYR A 43 -20.64 -51.69 10.62
N HIS A 44 -21.06 -50.70 11.41
CA HIS A 44 -20.47 -50.43 12.71
C HIS A 44 -21.51 -50.81 13.76
N CYS A 45 -21.29 -51.92 14.46
CA CYS A 45 -22.03 -52.24 15.67
C CYS A 45 -21.25 -51.69 16.86
N ASP A 46 -21.76 -50.64 17.50
CA ASP A 46 -21.25 -50.21 18.80
C ASP A 46 -21.74 -51.24 19.83
N TYR A 47 -20.83 -52.09 20.31
CA TYR A 47 -21.16 -53.24 21.16
C TYR A 47 -21.32 -52.86 22.65
N GLY A 48 -21.23 -51.57 22.99
CA GLY A 48 -21.12 -51.09 24.37
C GLY A 48 -22.42 -51.03 25.17
N ASP A 49 -23.57 -50.84 24.52
CA ASP A 49 -24.84 -50.72 25.21
C ASP A 49 -25.94 -51.37 24.37
N TRP A 50 -26.64 -52.36 24.93
CA TRP A 50 -27.72 -53.12 24.27
C TRP A 50 -28.97 -52.29 23.94
N THR A 51 -28.84 -50.97 23.88
CA THR A 51 -29.85 -50.06 23.35
C THR A 51 -29.49 -49.80 21.89
N THR A 52 -30.38 -50.20 20.99
CA THR A 52 -30.28 -49.90 19.55
C THR A 52 -30.26 -48.39 19.34
N VAL A 53 -29.07 -47.81 19.30
CA VAL A 53 -28.85 -46.48 18.74
C VAL A 53 -28.93 -46.64 17.22
N ALA A 54 -29.64 -45.72 16.55
CA ALA A 54 -29.95 -45.79 15.14
C ALA A 54 -28.74 -46.20 14.27
N SER A 55 -28.87 -47.30 13.53
CA SER A 55 -27.86 -47.74 12.57
C SER A 55 -27.79 -46.74 11.42
N TYR A 56 -26.68 -45.99 11.32
CA TYR A 56 -26.41 -45.16 10.16
C TYR A 56 -25.84 -46.05 9.04
N TYR A 57 -26.61 -46.27 7.98
CA TYR A 57 -26.16 -47.05 6.83
C TYR A 57 -25.60 -46.11 5.75
N ALA A 58 -24.33 -46.29 5.38
CA ALA A 58 -23.80 -45.79 4.12
C ALA A 58 -23.85 -46.92 3.09
N SER A 59 -24.76 -46.84 2.13
CA SER A 59 -24.79 -47.75 0.97
C SER A 59 -23.95 -47.13 -0.14
N LEU A 60 -22.78 -47.70 -0.38
CA LEU A 60 -21.99 -47.30 -1.55
C LEU A 60 -22.52 -48.02 -2.80
N PRO A 61 -22.61 -47.37 -3.96
CA PRO A 61 -22.81 -48.10 -5.21
C PRO A 61 -21.59 -48.98 -5.52
N THR A 62 -21.72 -49.90 -6.48
CA THR A 62 -20.58 -50.68 -6.99
C THR A 62 -19.51 -49.73 -7.49
N LEU A 63 -18.35 -49.72 -6.82
CA LEU A 63 -17.29 -48.80 -7.14
C LEU A 63 -16.45 -49.29 -8.34
N SER A 64 -16.09 -48.39 -9.25
CA SER A 64 -15.08 -48.62 -10.30
C SER A 64 -13.66 -48.27 -9.82
N ALA A 65 -12.64 -48.48 -10.66
CA ALA A 65 -11.24 -48.30 -10.28
C ALA A 65 -10.87 -46.88 -9.82
N ASN A 66 -11.68 -45.85 -10.14
CA ASN A 66 -11.37 -44.44 -9.88
C ASN A 66 -12.55 -43.64 -9.28
N ASP A 67 -13.39 -44.27 -8.47
CA ASP A 67 -14.55 -43.56 -7.92
C ASP A 67 -14.19 -42.58 -6.81
N THR A 68 -14.97 -41.49 -6.71
CA THR A 68 -14.82 -40.46 -5.68
C THR A 68 -15.91 -40.60 -4.63
N PHE A 69 -15.52 -40.76 -3.37
CA PHE A 69 -16.42 -40.64 -2.23
C PHE A 69 -16.45 -39.18 -1.76
N CYS A 70 -17.60 -38.52 -1.81
CA CYS A 70 -17.77 -37.14 -1.37
C CYS A 70 -19.00 -37.01 -0.46
N LEU A 71 -18.84 -36.32 0.67
CA LEU A 71 -19.94 -35.96 1.57
C LEU A 71 -20.63 -34.69 1.05
N ILE A 72 -21.51 -34.85 0.07
CA ILE A 72 -22.24 -33.75 -0.55
C ILE A 72 -23.16 -33.08 0.48
N GLY A 73 -23.12 -31.76 0.57
CA GLY A 73 -23.97 -30.96 1.45
C GLY A 73 -23.56 -30.93 2.93
N SER A 74 -22.47 -31.63 3.30
CA SER A 74 -21.90 -31.55 4.64
C SER A 74 -20.79 -30.51 4.69
N THR A 75 -20.72 -29.72 5.76
CA THR A 75 -19.58 -28.85 6.04
C THR A 75 -18.32 -29.69 6.21
N GLN A 76 -17.24 -29.31 5.53
CA GLN A 76 -15.95 -29.98 5.64
C GLN A 76 -14.94 -29.04 6.30
N THR A 77 -14.19 -29.55 7.28
CA THR A 77 -13.08 -28.83 7.91
C THR A 77 -11.76 -29.46 7.47
N LEU A 78 -10.97 -28.72 6.69
CA LEU A 78 -9.68 -29.17 6.17
C LEU A 78 -8.55 -28.65 7.05
N VAL A 79 -8.18 -29.40 8.08
CA VAL A 79 -7.08 -29.01 9.00
C VAL A 79 -5.74 -29.51 8.46
N GLY A 80 -4.75 -28.60 8.38
CA GLY A 80 -3.36 -28.93 8.02
C GLY A 80 -3.22 -29.47 6.59
N LYS A 81 -4.11 -29.05 5.68
CA LYS A 81 -4.08 -29.46 4.28
C LYS A 81 -3.51 -28.34 3.41
N THR A 82 -2.69 -28.72 2.43
CA THR A 82 -2.28 -27.84 1.34
C THR A 82 -3.27 -27.99 0.20
N LEU A 83 -3.87 -26.89 -0.24
CA LEU A 83 -4.68 -26.84 -1.45
C LEU A 83 -3.77 -26.42 -2.61
N THR A 84 -3.53 -27.31 -3.56
CA THR A 84 -2.76 -26.99 -4.77
C THR A 84 -3.73 -26.57 -5.87
N SER A 85 -3.66 -25.30 -6.28
CA SER A 85 -4.53 -24.70 -7.31
C SER A 85 -6.04 -24.83 -7.04
N PRO A 86 -6.54 -24.52 -5.82
CA PRO A 86 -7.97 -24.54 -5.58
C PRO A 86 -8.66 -23.42 -6.37
N THR A 87 -9.84 -23.72 -6.92
CA THR A 87 -10.80 -22.68 -7.30
C THR A 87 -11.75 -22.50 -6.11
N ILE A 88 -11.73 -21.30 -5.51
CA ILE A 88 -12.63 -20.95 -4.40
C ILE A 88 -13.52 -19.81 -4.88
N THR A 89 -14.82 -20.04 -4.92
CA THR A 89 -15.82 -19.03 -5.32
C THR A 89 -16.39 -18.41 -4.06
N ASP A 90 -16.37 -17.08 -3.98
CA ASP A 90 -16.88 -16.27 -2.87
C ASP A 90 -16.36 -16.69 -1.47
N PRO A 91 -15.04 -16.84 -1.25
CA PRO A 91 -14.52 -17.18 0.06
C PRO A 91 -14.78 -16.06 1.08
N THR A 92 -15.23 -16.43 2.28
CA THR A 92 -15.05 -15.58 3.46
C THR A 92 -13.74 -15.97 4.13
N ILE A 93 -12.73 -15.09 4.08
CA ILE A 93 -11.45 -15.29 4.73
C ILE A 93 -11.40 -14.40 5.97
N SER A 94 -11.25 -15.00 7.14
CA SER A 94 -10.96 -14.27 8.39
C SER A 94 -9.47 -14.40 8.71
N GLY A 95 -8.78 -13.26 8.82
CA GLY A 95 -7.35 -13.19 9.16
C GLY A 95 -6.48 -12.56 8.07
N ALA A 96 -5.17 -12.75 8.18
CA ALA A 96 -4.20 -12.19 7.25
C ALA A 96 -4.07 -13.05 5.98
N VAL A 97 -4.04 -12.39 4.82
CA VAL A 97 -3.71 -13.01 3.54
C VAL A 97 -2.29 -12.61 3.16
N THR A 98 -1.42 -13.58 2.92
CA THR A 98 -0.09 -13.36 2.36
C THR A 98 -0.06 -13.93 0.95
N ALA A 99 0.01 -13.05 -0.04
CA ALA A 99 0.05 -13.42 -1.45
C ALA A 99 1.16 -12.61 -2.16
N SER A 100 1.82 -13.22 -3.13
CA SER A 100 2.82 -12.53 -3.96
C SER A 100 2.20 -11.54 -4.95
N SER A 101 0.91 -11.71 -5.26
CA SER A 101 0.13 -10.81 -6.10
C SER A 101 -1.35 -10.92 -5.70
N VAL A 102 -2.01 -9.78 -5.62
CA VAL A 102 -3.46 -9.67 -5.40
C VAL A 102 -4.01 -8.78 -6.52
N VAL A 103 -4.96 -9.31 -7.29
CA VAL A 103 -5.70 -8.52 -8.29
C VAL A 103 -7.08 -8.24 -7.72
N VAL A 104 -7.40 -6.97 -7.49
CA VAL A 104 -8.70 -6.54 -6.98
C VAL A 104 -9.51 -5.97 -8.13
N THR A 105 -10.63 -6.62 -8.46
CA THR A 105 -11.61 -6.12 -9.43
C THR A 105 -12.76 -5.47 -8.66
N GLY A 106 -12.53 -4.30 -8.06
CA GLY A 106 -13.50 -3.61 -7.20
C GLY A 106 -12.84 -2.67 -6.19
N PHE A 107 -13.52 -2.43 -5.06
CA PHE A 107 -13.01 -1.60 -3.96
C PHE A 107 -12.52 -2.48 -2.80
N ILE A 108 -11.53 -1.99 -2.05
CA ILE A 108 -11.07 -2.59 -0.80
C ILE A 108 -11.68 -1.75 0.34
N GLU A 109 -12.48 -2.38 1.18
CA GLU A 109 -12.91 -1.79 2.46
C GLU A 109 -11.97 -2.28 3.55
N VAL A 110 -11.22 -1.35 4.16
CA VAL A 110 -10.28 -1.65 5.24
C VAL A 110 -10.89 -1.15 6.54
N ASP A 111 -11.23 -2.07 7.44
CA ASP A 111 -11.68 -1.74 8.80
C ASP A 111 -10.44 -1.44 9.67
N GLY A 112 -10.00 -0.18 9.62
CA GLY A 112 -8.77 0.31 10.26
C GLY A 112 -7.97 1.23 9.35
N GLY A 113 -6.99 1.94 9.92
CA GLY A 113 -6.06 2.74 9.12
C GLY A 113 -5.25 1.84 8.20
N ILE A 114 -5.16 2.19 6.92
CA ILE A 114 -4.09 1.69 6.05
C ILE A 114 -2.79 2.06 6.77
N SER A 115 -1.93 1.09 7.07
CA SER A 115 -0.57 1.36 7.52
C SER A 115 0.20 1.93 6.31
N THR A 116 -0.06 3.19 5.97
CA THR A 116 0.72 4.00 5.03
C THR A 116 2.05 4.31 5.69
N ARG A 117 2.89 3.28 5.86
CA ARG A 117 4.26 3.45 6.37
C ARG A 117 5.14 4.26 5.42
N GLN A 118 4.66 4.47 4.20
CA GLN A 118 5.28 5.28 3.17
C GLN A 118 4.17 6.16 2.61
N TYR A 119 4.38 7.47 2.65
CA TYR A 119 3.56 8.42 1.91
C TYR A 119 4.29 8.77 0.62
N HIS A 120 3.52 8.97 -0.44
CA HIS A 120 4.00 9.48 -1.71
C HIS A 120 2.93 10.45 -2.20
N TRP A 121 3.33 11.71 -2.37
CA TRP A 121 2.54 12.75 -3.00
C TRP A 121 3.29 13.19 -4.26
N LEU A 122 2.59 13.18 -5.39
CA LEU A 122 3.16 13.49 -6.69
C LEU A 122 2.15 14.32 -7.46
N GLU A 123 2.62 15.45 -7.96
CA GLU A 123 1.96 16.28 -8.93
C GLU A 123 2.82 16.30 -10.21
N GLU A 124 2.34 15.66 -11.27
CA GLU A 124 3.02 15.52 -12.57
C GLU A 124 2.33 16.28 -13.72
N PHE A 125 1.19 16.93 -13.44
CA PHE A 125 0.44 17.81 -14.36
C PHE A 125 0.12 17.24 -15.76
N ASP A 126 0.31 15.92 -16.00
CA ASP A 126 0.42 15.34 -17.34
C ASP A 126 -0.88 14.76 -17.94
N ASP A 127 -1.97 14.75 -17.17
CA ASP A 127 -3.27 14.19 -17.58
C ASP A 127 -4.47 15.12 -17.32
N GLU A 128 -4.24 16.41 -17.06
CA GLU A 128 -5.30 17.37 -16.71
C GLU A 128 -5.89 18.06 -17.95
N LEU A 129 -7.23 18.15 -18.03
CA LEU A 129 -7.91 18.96 -19.06
C LEU A 129 -7.67 20.44 -18.77
N ALA A 130 -7.30 21.22 -19.80
CA ALA A 130 -6.88 22.64 -19.75
C ALA A 130 -7.90 23.66 -19.17
N ALA A 131 -8.97 23.23 -18.52
CA ALA A 131 -9.97 24.09 -17.94
C ALA A 131 -10.43 23.54 -16.59
N VAL A 132 -9.81 24.08 -15.53
CA VAL A 132 -10.39 24.31 -14.20
C VAL A 132 -11.30 23.18 -13.70
N GLU A 133 -10.72 22.31 -12.89
CA GLU A 133 -11.35 21.90 -11.63
C GLU A 133 -10.19 21.66 -10.65
N LEU A 134 -10.03 22.57 -9.69
CA LEU A 134 -9.49 22.19 -8.37
C LEU A 134 -10.23 20.92 -8.01
N GLU A 135 -9.56 19.77 -8.11
CA GLU A 135 -10.27 18.51 -8.04
C GLU A 135 -11.05 18.48 -6.71
N SER A 136 -12.29 18.00 -6.74
CA SER A 136 -13.07 17.73 -5.54
C SER A 136 -13.32 16.23 -5.44
N SER A 137 -12.27 15.45 -5.66
CA SER A 137 -12.26 14.01 -5.40
C SER A 137 -11.83 13.73 -3.94
N LEU A 138 -11.98 12.48 -3.47
CA LEU A 138 -11.77 12.11 -2.07
C LEU A 138 -10.33 12.33 -1.56
N ILE A 139 -9.38 12.53 -2.47
CA ILE A 139 -7.98 12.95 -2.23
C ILE A 139 -7.59 13.84 -3.41
N ALA A 140 -8.25 14.98 -3.56
CA ALA A 140 -7.85 15.96 -4.55
C ALA A 140 -6.58 16.71 -4.16
N ASP A 141 -5.79 17.10 -5.15
CA ASP A 141 -4.73 18.09 -5.01
C ASP A 141 -5.36 19.47 -4.74
N PHE A 142 -5.61 19.73 -3.47
CA PHE A 142 -6.13 21.00 -3.01
C PHE A 142 -4.97 22.01 -3.02
N TRP A 143 -4.93 22.79 -4.10
CA TRP A 143 -4.07 23.95 -4.23
C TRP A 143 -4.79 25.20 -3.72
N GLU A 144 -4.28 25.82 -2.66
CA GLU A 144 -4.75 27.12 -2.17
C GLU A 144 -3.90 28.22 -2.81
N ALA A 145 -4.52 29.00 -3.71
CA ALA A 145 -3.87 30.14 -4.31
C ALA A 145 -3.93 31.36 -3.39
N SER A 146 -2.87 32.16 -3.39
CA SER A 146 -2.61 33.24 -2.44
C SER A 146 -1.74 34.32 -3.08
N GLY A 147 -1.82 35.57 -2.61
CA GLY A 147 -1.02 36.68 -3.14
C GLY A 147 -1.71 38.04 -3.03
N ASP A 148 -0.94 39.12 -3.23
CA ASP A 148 -1.44 40.50 -3.10
C ASP A 148 -2.25 40.98 -4.33
N ASN A 149 -2.12 40.30 -5.49
CA ASN A 149 -2.84 40.63 -6.73
C ASN A 149 -3.48 39.41 -7.41
N TYR A 150 -4.18 38.60 -6.62
CA TYR A 150 -4.84 37.39 -7.09
C TYR A 150 -5.88 37.62 -8.22
N GLY A 151 -5.55 37.23 -9.45
CA GLY A 151 -6.45 37.04 -10.56
C GLY A 151 -6.59 35.56 -10.93
N ALA A 152 -7.81 35.07 -11.15
CA ALA A 152 -8.03 33.68 -11.61
C ALA A 152 -7.39 33.35 -12.98
N GLY A 153 -6.76 34.33 -13.65
CA GLY A 153 -6.03 34.17 -14.91
C GLY A 153 -4.51 34.00 -14.73
N ASP A 154 -4.00 34.09 -13.50
CA ASP A 154 -2.56 34.08 -13.20
C ASP A 154 -2.02 32.65 -13.06
N PHE A 155 -2.91 31.65 -13.00
CA PHE A 155 -2.57 30.24 -12.95
C PHE A 155 -3.13 29.53 -14.19
N LEU A 156 -2.24 29.07 -15.08
CA LEU A 156 -2.59 28.37 -16.30
C LEU A 156 -1.99 26.97 -16.32
N TYR A 157 -2.83 25.97 -16.48
CA TYR A 157 -2.39 24.57 -16.67
C TYR A 157 -2.20 24.29 -18.16
N GLY A 158 -0.97 23.96 -18.54
CA GLY A 158 -0.60 23.47 -19.87
C GLY A 158 -0.91 21.98 -19.98
N ALA A 159 -2.07 21.64 -20.52
CA ALA A 159 -2.51 20.25 -20.66
C ALA A 159 -1.64 19.40 -21.62
N GLY A 160 -1.54 18.10 -21.33
CA GLY A 160 -0.95 17.05 -22.16
C GLY A 160 0.20 16.30 -21.49
N PRO A 161 0.73 15.21 -22.10
CA PRO A 161 1.80 14.41 -21.50
C PRO A 161 3.05 15.26 -21.17
N GLY A 162 3.43 15.28 -19.88
CA GLY A 162 4.45 16.17 -19.32
C GLY A 162 3.96 17.62 -19.17
N GLY A 163 2.69 17.80 -18.82
CA GLY A 163 2.04 19.09 -18.67
C GLY A 163 2.71 19.96 -17.63
N THR A 164 2.28 21.21 -17.56
CA THR A 164 2.95 22.21 -16.74
C THR A 164 1.97 23.11 -16.05
N LEU A 165 2.20 23.41 -14.78
CA LEU A 165 1.60 24.58 -14.16
C LEU A 165 2.41 25.82 -14.53
N VAL A 166 1.73 26.81 -15.06
CA VAL A 166 2.27 28.11 -15.42
C VAL A 166 1.69 29.14 -14.46
N ILE A 167 2.56 29.74 -13.65
CA ILE A 167 2.22 30.88 -12.80
C ILE A 167 2.69 32.11 -13.58
N THR A 168 1.74 32.96 -13.96
CA THR A 168 1.95 34.17 -14.75
C THR A 168 1.45 35.34 -13.94
N GLN A 169 2.28 36.36 -13.76
CA GLN A 169 1.82 37.59 -13.16
C GLN A 169 1.42 38.58 -14.26
N ASN A 170 0.16 39.03 -14.26
CA ASN A 170 -0.45 39.75 -15.39
C ASN A 170 -0.78 41.22 -15.10
N ASP A 171 -0.24 41.81 -14.03
CA ASP A 171 -0.73 43.09 -13.49
C ASP A 171 0.17 44.31 -13.72
N GLY A 172 1.40 44.12 -14.24
CA GLY A 172 2.32 45.20 -14.57
C GLY A 172 2.66 46.13 -13.38
N THR A 173 2.42 45.69 -12.14
CA THR A 173 2.82 46.42 -10.92
C THR A 173 4.05 45.77 -10.29
N ASP A 174 4.96 46.62 -9.83
CA ASP A 174 6.14 46.21 -9.05
C ASP A 174 5.72 45.49 -7.76
N ASP A 175 6.44 44.44 -7.38
CA ASP A 175 6.28 43.59 -6.18
C ASP A 175 5.06 42.66 -6.09
N SER A 176 4.24 42.47 -7.13
CA SER A 176 3.15 41.50 -7.00
C SER A 176 3.65 40.06 -6.85
N THR A 177 2.89 39.26 -6.11
CA THR A 177 3.25 37.89 -5.74
C THR A 177 2.10 36.96 -6.00
N ASP A 178 2.40 35.82 -6.63
CA ASP A 178 1.49 34.71 -6.87
C ASP A 178 2.07 33.45 -6.21
N THR A 179 1.28 32.84 -5.33
CA THR A 179 1.69 31.63 -4.60
C THR A 179 0.62 30.56 -4.67
N ILE A 180 1.05 29.30 -4.81
CA ILE A 180 0.21 28.12 -4.64
C ILE A 180 0.71 27.29 -3.46
N PHE A 181 -0.22 26.78 -2.66
CA PHE A 181 0.06 25.88 -1.54
C PHE A 181 -0.69 24.56 -1.73
N GLY A 182 -0.01 23.43 -1.55
CA GLY A 182 -0.67 22.15 -1.42
C GLY A 182 -1.22 21.95 -0.01
N VAL A 183 -1.77 20.75 0.23
CA VAL A 183 -2.31 20.36 1.54
C VAL A 183 -1.17 20.08 2.52
N PRO A 184 -1.29 20.50 3.80
CA PRO A 184 -0.34 20.13 4.85
C PRO A 184 -0.41 18.64 5.15
N ASN A 185 0.56 17.89 4.62
CA ASN A 185 0.55 16.43 4.65
C ASN A 185 1.86 15.80 5.16
N PHE A 186 2.92 16.59 5.36
CA PHE A 186 4.27 16.04 5.58
C PHE A 186 4.82 16.42 6.94
N ARG A 187 5.06 15.46 7.83
CA ARG A 187 5.80 15.75 9.08
C ARG A 187 7.29 15.55 8.87
N GLU A 188 8.10 16.43 9.45
CA GLU A 188 9.56 16.28 9.49
C GLU A 188 9.98 14.87 9.96
N ALA A 189 9.35 14.36 11.02
CA ALA A 189 9.62 13.03 11.57
C ALA A 189 9.34 11.85 10.60
N GLN A 190 8.72 12.11 9.45
CA GLN A 190 8.52 11.12 8.37
C GLN A 190 9.64 11.19 7.32
N ASN A 191 10.71 11.96 7.55
CA ASN A 191 11.85 12.11 6.66
C ASN A 191 11.46 12.43 5.21
N PRO A 192 10.78 13.57 4.95
CA PRO A 192 10.45 13.97 3.58
C PRO A 192 11.67 14.09 2.67
N ILE A 193 11.49 13.62 1.44
CA ILE A 193 12.26 14.03 0.28
C ILE A 193 11.31 14.83 -0.60
N PHE A 194 11.74 15.99 -1.06
CA PHE A 194 11.01 16.85 -1.99
C PHE A 194 11.80 17.02 -3.28
N GLU A 195 11.12 16.95 -4.42
CA GLU A 195 11.69 17.16 -5.75
C GLU A 195 10.77 18.06 -6.58
N THR A 196 11.38 18.98 -7.33
CA THR A 196 10.69 19.83 -8.29
C THR A 196 11.48 19.95 -9.59
N ILE A 197 10.77 20.19 -10.69
CA ILE A 197 11.35 20.56 -11.97
C ILE A 197 10.66 21.84 -12.43
N PHE A 198 11.43 22.92 -12.57
CA PHE A 198 10.88 24.23 -12.89
C PHE A 198 11.78 25.03 -13.84
N LYS A 199 11.24 26.08 -14.47
CA LYS A 199 11.99 27.11 -15.18
C LYS A 199 11.30 28.46 -15.01
N VAL A 200 12.03 29.54 -15.25
CA VAL A 200 11.50 30.91 -15.18
C VAL A 200 11.82 31.64 -16.48
N SER A 201 10.95 32.54 -16.91
CA SER A 201 11.13 33.34 -18.14
C SER A 201 12.33 34.27 -18.08
N ASP A 202 12.44 35.08 -17.03
CA ASP A 202 13.56 35.99 -16.82
C ASP A 202 13.99 35.96 -15.35
N VAL A 203 15.15 35.38 -15.08
CA VAL A 203 15.68 35.27 -13.70
C VAL A 203 16.17 36.61 -13.16
N SER A 204 16.29 37.64 -13.99
CA SER A 204 16.79 38.97 -13.63
C SER A 204 15.71 39.91 -13.10
N ASN A 205 14.43 39.55 -13.24
CA ASN A 205 13.30 40.42 -12.88
C ASN A 205 12.32 39.76 -11.90
N CYS A 206 12.64 38.56 -11.43
CA CYS A 206 11.75 37.79 -10.56
C CYS A 206 12.46 37.30 -9.29
N CYS A 207 11.65 36.91 -8.32
CA CYS A 207 12.05 36.04 -7.25
C CYS A 207 11.16 34.80 -7.26
N VAL A 208 11.79 33.63 -7.15
CA VAL A 208 11.09 32.35 -7.13
C VAL A 208 11.43 31.61 -5.87
N MET A 209 10.42 30.99 -5.25
CA MET A 209 10.61 30.05 -4.14
C MET A 209 9.76 28.81 -4.35
N ILE A 210 10.36 27.64 -4.23
CA ILE A 210 9.66 26.36 -4.36
C ILE A 210 10.16 25.44 -3.26
N GLY A 211 9.25 24.89 -2.47
CA GLY A 211 9.64 24.05 -1.34
C GLY A 211 8.51 23.62 -0.44
N LEU A 212 8.83 23.52 0.85
CA LEU A 212 7.96 23.08 1.92
C LEU A 212 7.80 24.20 2.96
N SER A 213 6.58 24.49 3.40
CA SER A 213 6.29 25.47 4.45
C SER A 213 5.33 24.93 5.50
N GLU A 214 5.43 25.39 6.74
CA GLU A 214 4.44 25.07 7.78
C GLU A 214 3.10 25.78 7.51
N SER A 215 3.21 27.01 7.06
CA SER A 215 2.11 27.98 7.00
C SER A 215 1.95 28.59 5.62
N ILE A 216 0.85 29.31 5.45
CA ILE A 216 0.56 30.11 4.26
C ILE A 216 1.22 31.48 4.46
N PHE A 217 1.86 31.98 3.41
CA PHE A 217 2.42 33.32 3.34
C PHE A 217 2.14 33.92 1.96
N TYR A 218 2.32 35.24 1.85
CA TYR A 218 1.81 36.02 0.71
C TYR A 218 2.92 36.73 -0.08
N ASN A 219 4.10 36.90 0.51
CA ASN A 219 5.26 37.51 -0.11
C ASN A 219 6.55 36.96 0.51
N ILE A 220 7.69 37.20 -0.14
CA ILE A 220 9.01 36.79 0.36
C ILE A 220 9.43 37.53 1.64
N GLY A 221 8.88 38.72 1.89
CA GLY A 221 9.28 39.59 3.00
C GLY A 221 8.57 39.30 4.32
N ASP A 222 7.54 38.46 4.30
CA ASP A 222 6.66 38.14 5.43
C ASP A 222 6.63 36.63 5.72
N VAL A 223 7.73 35.93 5.40
CA VAL A 223 7.82 34.54 5.79
C VAL A 223 8.10 34.46 7.29
N SER A 224 7.03 34.35 8.07
CA SER A 224 7.10 34.38 9.54
C SER A 224 7.29 32.98 10.16
N GLU A 225 7.43 31.95 9.34
CA GLU A 225 7.17 30.55 9.71
C GLU A 225 8.24 29.59 9.17
N ASP A 226 8.24 28.34 9.65
CA ASP A 226 9.16 27.29 9.21
C ASP A 226 9.04 26.98 7.72
N LEU A 227 10.13 27.15 6.96
CA LEU A 227 10.21 26.84 5.53
C LEU A 227 11.56 26.22 5.14
N ILE A 228 11.53 25.35 4.14
CA ILE A 228 12.70 24.96 3.37
C ILE A 228 12.38 25.09 1.89
N ALA A 229 13.15 25.89 1.16
CA ALA A 229 12.90 26.14 -0.24
C ALA A 229 14.16 26.34 -1.05
N ILE A 230 14.07 25.93 -2.30
CA ILE A 230 14.99 26.38 -3.33
C ILE A 230 14.49 27.73 -3.80
N HIS A 231 15.39 28.70 -3.90
CA HIS A 231 15.03 30.04 -4.32
C HIS A 231 15.96 30.57 -5.39
N ILE A 232 15.41 31.42 -6.25
CA ILE A 232 16.18 32.32 -7.13
C ILE A 232 15.99 33.70 -6.52
N ASN A 233 17.06 34.26 -5.95
CA ASN A 233 17.02 35.60 -5.38
C ASN A 233 17.63 36.58 -6.36
N TYR A 234 16.80 37.43 -6.95
CA TYR A 234 17.28 38.67 -7.54
C TYR A 234 17.13 39.79 -6.50
N ASP A 235 18.14 40.02 -5.66
CA ASP A 235 18.23 41.30 -4.92
C ASP A 235 18.84 42.34 -5.87
N ALA A 236 18.27 43.55 -5.96
CA ALA A 236 18.78 44.61 -6.83
C ALA A 236 20.22 45.06 -6.49
N ALA A 237 20.76 44.61 -5.35
CA ALA A 237 22.14 44.78 -4.96
C ALA A 237 23.09 43.70 -5.54
N ASP A 238 22.57 42.56 -5.99
CA ASP A 238 23.33 41.49 -6.61
C ASP A 238 23.31 41.62 -8.13
N THR A 239 24.45 41.35 -8.76
CA THR A 239 24.61 41.52 -10.21
C THR A 239 24.33 40.24 -10.99
N THR A 240 24.14 39.11 -10.30
CA THR A 240 23.86 37.81 -10.89
C THR A 240 22.70 37.14 -10.16
N PRO A 241 21.66 36.69 -10.88
CA PRO A 241 20.59 35.90 -10.28
C PRO A 241 21.11 34.49 -9.98
N ASP A 242 21.41 34.26 -8.72
CA ASP A 242 22.02 33.01 -8.25
C ASP A 242 20.95 32.09 -7.63
N LEU A 243 21.09 30.79 -7.89
CA LEU A 243 20.26 29.75 -7.28
C LEU A 243 20.77 29.47 -5.87
N GLY A 244 19.93 29.73 -4.87
CA GLY A 244 20.21 29.46 -3.48
C GLY A 244 19.36 28.32 -2.90
N ILE A 245 19.70 27.94 -1.68
CA ILE A 245 18.73 27.33 -0.77
C ILE A 245 18.43 28.34 0.35
N MET A 246 17.14 28.54 0.59
CA MET A 246 16.66 29.27 1.75
C MET A 246 16.17 28.25 2.78
N LEU A 247 16.80 28.31 3.96
CA LEU A 247 16.40 27.55 5.13
C LEU A 247 15.91 28.53 6.18
N TRP A 248 14.60 28.57 6.35
CA TRP A 248 13.95 29.41 7.36
C TRP A 248 13.46 28.51 8.47
N THR A 249 14.15 28.52 9.61
CA THR A 249 13.69 27.79 10.79
C THR A 249 12.99 28.71 11.77
N SER A 250 12.07 28.16 12.53
CA SER A 250 11.14 28.83 13.41
C SER A 250 11.87 29.71 14.40
N ASN A 251 11.18 30.80 14.73
CA ASN A 251 11.47 31.73 15.80
C ASN A 251 12.27 32.98 15.41
N ASN A 252 12.20 33.42 14.14
CA ASN A 252 12.54 34.80 13.75
C ASN A 252 14.00 35.19 14.06
N ASP A 253 14.89 34.20 14.18
CA ASP A 253 16.19 34.37 14.85
C ASP A 253 17.39 34.40 13.89
N THR A 254 17.22 34.21 12.59
CA THR A 254 18.07 34.70 11.47
C THR A 254 17.76 33.89 10.21
N ASP A 255 17.44 34.58 9.12
CA ASP A 255 17.23 33.95 7.82
C ASP A 255 18.57 33.36 7.36
N VAL A 256 18.59 32.04 7.13
CA VAL A 256 19.76 31.39 6.54
C VAL A 256 19.51 31.24 5.05
N THR A 257 20.19 32.09 4.29
CA THR A 257 20.27 31.99 2.82
C THR A 257 21.65 31.49 2.46
N ASP A 258 21.70 30.32 1.85
CA ASP A 258 22.93 29.67 1.43
C ASP A 258 22.98 29.69 -0.10
N ASP A 259 23.90 30.46 -0.65
CA ASP A 259 24.20 30.44 -2.08
C ASP A 259 24.81 29.07 -2.46
N LEU A 260 24.18 28.38 -3.41
CA LEU A 260 24.64 27.07 -3.88
C LEU A 260 25.78 27.19 -4.91
N GLY A 261 26.11 28.41 -5.34
CA GLY A 261 27.10 28.72 -6.36
C GLY A 261 26.70 28.23 -7.75
N ILE A 262 25.40 28.27 -8.05
CA ILE A 262 24.83 27.82 -9.32
C ILE A 262 24.02 28.96 -9.91
N ASP A 263 24.46 29.48 -11.04
CA ASP A 263 23.72 30.52 -11.77
C ASP A 263 22.44 29.93 -12.37
N ALA A 264 21.31 30.60 -12.16
CA ALA A 264 20.09 30.30 -12.89
C ALA A 264 20.19 30.86 -14.32
N THR A 265 19.44 30.29 -15.25
CA THR A 265 19.40 30.79 -16.63
C THR A 265 17.96 30.80 -17.12
N ASP A 266 17.59 31.88 -17.78
CA ASP A 266 16.30 32.06 -18.44
C ASP A 266 15.89 30.82 -19.24
N ASP A 267 14.61 30.47 -19.12
CA ASP A 267 13.94 29.41 -19.85
C ASP A 267 14.58 28.00 -19.75
N THR A 268 15.47 27.80 -18.78
CA THR A 268 16.18 26.54 -18.60
C THR A 268 15.58 25.75 -17.44
N TYR A 269 15.22 24.49 -17.70
CA TYR A 269 14.70 23.62 -16.65
C TYR A 269 15.78 23.28 -15.63
N ILE A 270 15.47 23.57 -14.37
CA ILE A 270 16.23 23.22 -13.18
C ILE A 270 15.48 22.09 -12.50
N LYS A 271 16.19 20.99 -12.22
CA LYS A 271 15.71 19.94 -11.34
C LYS A 271 16.31 20.16 -9.96
N ALA A 272 15.49 20.46 -8.97
CA ALA A 272 15.94 20.65 -7.61
C ALA A 272 15.32 19.60 -6.69
N LYS A 273 16.12 19.10 -5.75
CA LYS A 273 15.68 18.10 -4.77
C LYS A 273 16.29 18.42 -3.43
N PHE A 274 15.55 18.26 -2.35
CA PHE A 274 16.12 18.24 -1.01
C PHE A 274 15.55 17.10 -0.18
N ASP A 275 16.39 16.56 0.69
CA ASP A 275 16.13 15.43 1.57
C ASP A 275 16.33 15.92 3.00
N ILE A 276 15.25 15.91 3.79
CA ILE A 276 15.25 16.36 5.18
C ILE A 276 15.23 15.19 6.16
N SER A 277 15.59 13.98 5.72
CA SER A 277 15.73 12.80 6.59
C SER A 277 16.75 12.97 7.71
N THR A 278 17.69 13.90 7.55
CA THR A 278 18.67 14.27 8.57
C THR A 278 18.35 15.65 9.15
N PRO A 279 17.75 15.74 10.35
CA PRO A 279 17.24 17.01 10.89
C PRO A 279 18.34 18.05 11.17
N THR A 280 19.60 17.63 11.23
CA THR A 280 20.74 18.52 11.43
C THR A 280 21.10 19.35 10.20
N GLN A 281 20.83 18.83 8.99
CA GLN A 281 21.23 19.49 7.75
C GLN A 281 20.51 18.82 6.57
N PRO A 282 19.74 19.55 5.76
CA PRO A 282 19.13 18.98 4.57
C PRO A 282 20.21 18.66 3.54
N ARG A 283 19.99 17.60 2.76
CA ARG A 283 20.81 17.30 1.58
C ARG A 283 20.13 17.89 0.37
N VAL A 284 20.89 18.50 -0.53
CA VAL A 284 20.34 19.24 -1.67
C VAL A 284 20.98 18.72 -2.95
N TRP A 285 20.19 18.58 -4.01
CA TRP A 285 20.68 18.27 -5.34
C TRP A 285 20.10 19.24 -6.35
N ILE A 286 20.98 19.75 -7.21
CA ILE A 286 20.60 20.53 -8.38
C ILE A 286 21.05 19.76 -9.62
N ASN A 287 20.13 19.54 -10.57
CA ASN A 287 20.36 18.79 -11.81
C ASN A 287 21.01 17.41 -11.56
N ASN A 288 20.51 16.71 -10.53
CA ASN A 288 21.00 15.41 -10.04
C ASN A 288 22.43 15.41 -9.45
N THR A 289 23.01 16.58 -9.19
CA THR A 289 24.31 16.72 -8.52
C THR A 289 24.10 17.17 -7.08
N GLU A 290 24.61 16.40 -6.12
CA GLU A 290 24.52 16.76 -4.70
C GLU A 290 25.39 17.99 -4.41
N ILE A 291 24.81 19.00 -3.76
CA ILE A 291 25.54 20.18 -3.32
C ILE A 291 26.34 19.83 -2.07
N THR A 292 27.54 20.38 -1.97
CA THR A 292 28.42 20.09 -0.84
C THR A 292 27.80 20.60 0.45
N SER A 293 27.74 19.74 1.46
CA SER A 293 27.11 20.03 2.74
C SER A 293 27.76 21.18 3.53
N THR A 294 28.92 21.68 3.12
CA THR A 294 29.55 22.87 3.74
C THR A 294 28.91 24.18 3.32
N LEU A 295 28.17 24.20 2.20
CA LEU A 295 27.46 25.38 1.74
C LEU A 295 26.12 25.54 2.45
N ILE A 296 25.55 24.45 2.97
CA ILE A 296 24.23 24.43 3.59
C ILE A 296 24.44 24.61 5.09
N THR A 297 24.05 25.74 5.68
CA THR A 297 24.32 26.06 7.08
C THR A 297 23.09 26.03 7.98
N GLY A 298 21.89 26.02 7.40
CA GLY A 298 20.62 25.92 8.13
C GLY A 298 20.29 24.50 8.63
N THR A 299 19.43 24.44 9.64
CA THR A 299 18.89 23.19 10.21
C THR A 299 17.44 22.96 9.78
N VAL A 300 16.87 21.77 10.00
CA VAL A 300 15.44 21.51 9.77
C VAL A 300 14.72 21.56 11.11
N ALA A 301 13.63 22.32 11.20
CA ALA A 301 12.84 22.40 12.42
C ALA A 301 12.12 21.07 12.69
N THR A 302 12.23 20.60 13.94
CA THR A 302 11.68 19.30 14.36
C THR A 302 10.22 19.41 14.74
N GLY A 303 9.41 18.40 14.42
CA GLY A 303 8.00 18.34 14.83
C GLY A 303 7.05 19.22 14.02
N VAL A 304 7.54 19.83 12.94
CA VAL A 304 6.78 20.66 12.01
C VAL A 304 5.98 19.80 11.03
N THR A 305 4.81 20.28 10.63
CA THR A 305 4.02 19.73 9.52
C THR A 305 4.09 20.69 8.34
N TYR A 306 4.72 20.24 7.26
CA TYR A 306 4.90 21.01 6.04
C TYR A 306 3.81 20.72 4.99
N ARG A 307 3.64 21.70 4.10
CA ARG A 307 2.91 21.62 2.83
C ARG A 307 3.83 22.05 1.69
N PRO A 308 3.64 21.52 0.47
CA PRO A 308 4.40 21.97 -0.68
C PRO A 308 3.91 23.35 -1.13
N PHE A 309 4.79 24.18 -1.67
CA PHE A 309 4.41 25.47 -2.23
C PHE A 309 5.29 25.86 -3.41
N ALA A 310 4.78 26.77 -4.24
CA ALA A 310 5.54 27.49 -5.24
C ALA A 310 5.08 28.94 -5.28
N LEU A 311 6.04 29.86 -5.30
CA LEU A 311 5.86 31.31 -5.28
C LEU A 311 6.65 31.92 -6.44
N LEU A 312 5.99 32.85 -7.13
CA LEU A 312 6.60 33.79 -8.07
C LEU A 312 6.30 35.21 -7.58
N GLN A 313 7.33 36.03 -7.43
CA GLN A 313 7.21 37.45 -7.15
C GLN A 313 7.95 38.23 -8.23
N ASN A 314 7.28 39.16 -8.88
CA ASN A 314 7.91 40.05 -9.85
C ASN A 314 8.54 41.26 -9.16
N LYS A 315 9.65 41.74 -9.70
CA LYS A 315 10.35 42.97 -9.28
C LYS A 315 10.38 44.04 -10.37
N ALA A 316 9.67 43.80 -11.47
CA ALA A 316 9.59 44.68 -12.62
C ALA A 316 8.14 44.79 -13.13
N THR A 317 7.94 45.57 -14.19
CA THR A 317 6.63 45.75 -14.84
C THR A 317 6.37 44.77 -15.98
N GLU A 318 7.26 43.79 -16.18
CA GLU A 318 7.16 42.80 -17.27
C GLU A 318 6.52 41.51 -16.75
N ASP A 319 5.74 40.82 -17.59
CA ASP A 319 5.06 39.59 -17.19
C ASP A 319 6.08 38.47 -17.01
N GLU A 320 6.25 37.99 -15.78
CA GLU A 320 7.10 36.85 -15.46
C GLU A 320 6.30 35.55 -15.39
N VAL A 321 6.98 34.47 -15.76
CA VAL A 321 6.38 33.15 -15.93
C VAL A 321 7.23 32.10 -15.23
N LEU A 322 6.69 31.52 -14.16
CA LEU A 322 7.21 30.31 -13.53
C LEU A 322 6.48 29.10 -14.12
N THR A 323 7.24 28.21 -14.75
CA THR A 323 6.72 26.94 -15.30
C THR A 323 7.17 25.77 -14.44
N LEU A 324 6.24 25.08 -13.79
CA LEU A 324 6.46 23.85 -13.04
C LEU A 324 6.09 22.64 -13.90
N LYS A 325 6.99 21.66 -13.99
CA LYS A 325 6.72 20.34 -14.60
C LYS A 325 6.37 19.28 -13.58
N LYS A 326 6.83 19.47 -12.34
CA LYS A 326 6.74 18.45 -11.30
C LYS A 326 6.87 19.07 -9.93
N LEU A 327 6.05 18.62 -9.00
CA LEU A 327 6.23 18.77 -7.56
C LEU A 327 5.98 17.40 -6.92
N GLU A 328 6.95 16.87 -6.19
CA GLU A 328 6.85 15.54 -5.60
C GLU A 328 7.42 15.56 -4.18
N ALA A 329 6.72 14.91 -3.26
CA ALA A 329 7.18 14.71 -1.90
C ALA A 329 6.92 13.26 -1.46
N TRP A 330 7.93 12.59 -0.92
CA TRP A 330 7.82 11.20 -0.50
C TRP A 330 8.66 10.90 0.74
N GLN A 331 8.37 9.78 1.40
CA GLN A 331 9.17 9.28 2.50
C GLN A 331 10.32 8.41 2.00
N ASP A 332 11.54 8.64 2.49
CA ASP A 332 12.67 7.73 2.26
C ASP A 332 12.42 6.34 2.90
N GLU A 333 12.88 5.27 2.25
CA GLU A 333 12.60 3.87 2.64
C GLU A 333 13.36 3.37 3.87
#